data_AF-M6YPN4-F1
#
_entry.id   AF-M6YPN4-F1
#
_cell.length_a   1.000
_cell.length_b   1.000
_cell.length_c   1.000
_cell.angle_alpha   90.00
_cell.angle_beta   90.00
_cell.angle_gamma   90.00
#
_symmetry.space_group_name_H-M   'P 1'
#
loop_
_entity.id
_entity.type
_entity.pdbx_description
1 polymer ?
#
loop_
_entity_poly.entity_id
_entity_poly.type
_entity_poly.pdbx_seq_one_letter_code
_entity_poly.pdbx_strand_id
1 'polypeptide(L)' 'MGMNRRSAIEPVISHLKHDHNMIRNFLKGKEGDRINAILSAAGFNFSKLIRAFFCYFENLISSSFLFSI' A
#
# COMPACT_ATOMS: atom_id res chain seq x y z
N MET A 1 -1.27 3.83 -27.23
CA MET A 1 -0.81 4.94 -26.37
C MET A 1 -0.24 4.32 -25.10
N GLY A 2 1.09 4.28 -24.95
CA GLY A 2 1.70 3.72 -23.73
C GLY A 2 1.52 4.68 -22.57
N MET A 3 1.05 4.20 -21.42
CA MET A 3 0.99 5.01 -20.20
C MET A 3 2.39 5.50 -19.84
N ASN A 4 2.55 6.81 -19.71
CA ASN A 4 3.77 7.40 -19.17
C ASN A 4 3.96 6.85 -17.74
N ARG A 5 5.16 6.32 -17.44
CA ARG A 5 5.51 5.83 -16.11
C ARG A 5 5.24 6.87 -15.01
N ARG A 6 5.36 8.17 -15.35
CA ARG A 6 5.08 9.28 -14.41
C ARG A 6 3.59 9.33 -14.00
N SER A 7 2.70 9.12 -14.95
CA SER A 7 1.25 9.12 -14.69
C SER A 7 0.80 7.96 -13.80
N ALA A 8 1.56 6.86 -13.76
CA ALA A 8 1.28 5.74 -12.87
C ALA A 8 1.76 5.97 -11.42
N ILE A 9 2.80 6.80 -11.20
CA ILE A 9 3.36 7.04 -9.85
C ILE A 9 2.68 8.21 -9.13
N GLU A 10 2.18 9.21 -9.85
CA GLU A 10 1.54 10.38 -9.25
C GLU A 10 0.35 10.03 -8.33
N PRO A 11 -0.55 9.09 -8.70
CA PRO A 11 -1.62 8.65 -7.81
C PRO A 11 -1.08 8.01 -6.53
N VAL A 12 -0.03 7.18 -6.64
CA VAL A 12 0.60 6.52 -5.48
C VAL A 12 1.18 7.55 -4.51
N ILE A 13 1.86 8.58 -5.04
CA ILE A 13 2.42 9.66 -4.22
C ILE A 13 1.29 10.46 -3.53
N SER A 14 0.18 10.69 -4.23
CA SER A 14 -0.99 11.36 -3.68
C SER A 14 -1.61 10.56 -2.52
N HIS A 15 -1.80 9.25 -2.71
CA HIS A 15 -2.28 8.36 -1.65
C HIS A 15 -1.32 8.30 -0.46
N LEU A 16 0.00 8.26 -0.71
CA LEU A 16 0.97 8.30 0.39
C LEU A 16 0.84 9.57 1.24
N LYS A 17 0.67 10.71 0.58
CA LYS A 17 0.46 12.02 1.22
C LYS A 17 -0.79 12.05 2.11
N HIS A 18 -1.93 11.65 1.56
CA HIS A 18 -3.23 11.87 2.20
C HIS A 18 -3.68 10.69 3.07
N ASP A 19 -3.42 9.46 2.65
CA ASP A 19 -4.00 8.26 3.28
C ASP A 19 -2.99 7.53 4.19
N HIS A 20 -1.68 7.71 4.00
CA HIS A 20 -0.63 6.98 4.73
C HIS A 20 0.26 7.86 5.61
N ASN A 21 -0.31 8.90 6.21
CA ASN A 21 0.34 9.76 7.22
C ASN A 21 1.65 10.44 6.78
N MET A 22 1.98 10.45 5.48
CA MET A 22 3.23 11.06 5.02
C MET A 22 3.23 12.59 5.25
N ILE A 23 2.06 13.24 5.18
CA ILE A 23 1.90 14.66 5.55
C ILE A 23 1.92 14.87 7.07
N ARG A 24 1.47 13.88 7.85
CA ARG A 24 1.40 13.95 9.33
C ARG A 24 2.71 13.48 9.94
N ASN A 25 3.82 14.13 9.58
CA ASN A 25 5.13 13.80 10.11
C ASN A 25 5.30 14.35 11.54
N PHE A 26 5.51 13.46 12.50
CA PHE A 26 5.79 13.80 13.90
C PHE A 26 7.30 13.77 14.24
N LEU A 27 8.14 13.38 13.28
CA LEU A 27 9.59 13.32 13.44
C LEU A 27 10.23 14.68 13.16
N LYS A 28 11.33 14.97 13.85
CA LYS A 28 11.97 16.29 13.81
C LYS A 28 12.99 16.42 12.67
N GLY A 29 12.86 17.49 11.90
CA GLY A 29 13.85 17.93 10.91
C GLY A 29 13.94 17.05 9.66
N LYS A 30 14.88 17.39 8.77
CA LYS A 30 15.02 16.76 7.45
C LYS A 30 15.23 15.26 7.50
N GLU A 31 15.90 14.76 8.54
CA GLU A 31 16.11 13.33 8.70
C GLU A 31 14.80 12.62 9.10
N GLY A 32 14.01 13.24 9.96
CA GLY A 32 12.66 12.79 10.28
C GLY A 32 11.76 12.75 9.05
N ASP A 33 11.82 13.75 8.17
CA ASP A 33 11.06 13.76 6.90
C ASP A 33 11.40 12.57 6.00
N ARG A 34 12.68 12.23 5.88
CA ARG A 34 13.15 11.08 5.09
C ARG A 34 12.65 9.77 5.69
N ILE A 35 12.78 9.60 7.01
CA ILE A 35 12.33 8.41 7.71
C ILE A 35 10.81 8.25 7.57
N ASN A 36 10.03 9.32 7.76
CA ASN A 36 8.58 9.28 7.63
C ASN A 36 8.15 8.88 6.20
N ALA A 37 8.80 9.45 5.17
CA ALA A 37 8.54 9.08 3.78
C ALA A 37 8.77 7.58 3.50
N ILE A 38 9.88 7.03 4.01
CA ILE A 38 10.21 5.60 3.85
C ILE A 38 9.18 4.72 4.58
N LEU A 39 8.84 5.06 5.83
CA LEU A 39 7.89 4.28 6.63
C LEU A 39 6.46 4.35 6.07
N SER A 40 6.00 5.52 5.62
CA SER A 40 4.72 5.67 4.93
C SER A 40 4.67 4.80 3.67
N ALA A 41 5.74 4.79 2.86
CA ALA A 41 5.85 3.95 1.67
C ALA A 41 5.83 2.45 2.02
N ALA A 42 6.55 2.04 3.06
CA ALA A 42 6.54 0.67 3.56
C ALA A 42 5.14 0.25 4.02
N GLY A 43 4.46 1.09 4.81
CA GLY A 43 3.10 0.85 5.29
C GLY A 43 2.08 0.70 4.16
N PHE A 44 2.19 1.51 3.10
CA PHE A 44 1.36 1.36 1.89
C PHE A 44 1.60 0.01 1.19
N ASN A 45 2.86 -0.41 1.05
CA ASN A 45 3.19 -1.70 0.45
C ASN A 45 2.72 -2.89 1.30
N PHE A 46 2.88 -2.82 2.62
CA PHE A 46 2.34 -3.85 3.53
C PHE A 46 0.82 -3.94 3.44
N SER A 47 0.12 -2.81 3.34
CA SER A 47 -1.34 -2.80 3.15
C SER A 47 -1.77 -3.55 1.89
N LYS A 48 -1.01 -3.44 0.79
CA LYS A 48 -1.26 -4.22 -0.44
C LYS A 48 -1.02 -5.70 -0.25
N LEU A 49 0.09 -6.07 0.41
CA LEU A 49 0.39 -7.47 0.72
C LEU A 49 -0.70 -8.09 1.59
N ILE A 50 -1.12 -7.41 2.65
CA ILE A 50 -2.19 -7.87 3.54
C ILE A 50 -3.49 -8.09 2.75
N ARG A 51 -3.89 -7.15 1.88
CA ARG A 51 -5.06 -7.32 1.01
C ARG A 51 -4.93 -8.53 0.08
N ALA A 52 -3.75 -8.75 -0.50
CA ALA A 52 -3.51 -9.91 -1.35
C ALA A 52 -3.57 -11.23 -0.56
N PHE A 53 -3.02 -11.26 0.65
CA PHE A 53 -3.11 -12.42 1.55
C PHE A 53 -4.56 -12.73 1.93
N PHE A 54 -5.36 -11.72 2.31
CA PHE A 54 -6.78 -11.93 2.62
C PHE A 54 -7.56 -12.43 1.40
N CYS A 55 -7.34 -11.82 0.23
CA CYS A 55 -7.98 -12.27 -1.01
C CYS A 55 -7.63 -13.75 -1.32
N TYR A 56 -6.35 -14.12 -1.19
CA TYR A 56 -5.91 -15.50 -1.39
C TYR A 56 -6.57 -16.46 -0.37
N PHE A 57 -6.64 -16.05 0.90
CA PHE A 57 -7.23 -16.86 1.95
C PHE A 57 -8.75 -17.06 1.78
N GLU A 58 -9.48 -16.01 1.39
CA GLU A 58 -10.91 -16.10 1.06
C GLU A 58 -11.18 -17.06 -0.11
N ASN A 59 -10.38 -16.96 -1.17
CA ASN A 59 -10.47 -17.88 -2.30
C ASN A 59 -10.20 -19.33 -1.89
N LEU A 60 -9.20 -19.57 -1.02
CA LEU A 60 -8.88 -20.90 -0.53
C LEU A 60 -10.02 -21.51 0.29
N ILE A 61 -10.67 -20.72 1.16
CA ILE A 61 -11.84 -21.18 1.94
C ILE A 61 -12.99 -21.51 0.98
N SER A 62 -13.29 -20.62 0.03
CA SER A 62 -14.38 -20.82 -0.92
C SER A 62 -14.17 -22.05 -1.81
N SER A 63 -12.95 -22.28 -2.31
CA SER A 63 -12.63 -23.48 -3.10
C SER A 63 -12.75 -24.76 -2.28
N SER A 64 -12.35 -24.72 -1.00
CA SER A 64 -12.46 -25.86 -0.09
C SER A 64 -13.92 -26.21 0.21
N PHE A 65 -14.78 -25.21 0.33
CA PHE A 65 -16.22 -25.40 0.53
C PHE A 65 -16.91 -25.97 -0.73
N LEU A 66 -16.54 -25.48 -1.92
CA LEU A 66 -17.06 -25.99 -3.20
C LEU A 66 -16.67 -27.45 -3.49
N PHE A 67 -15.52 -27.92 -3.01
CA PHE A 67 -15.09 -29.32 -3.19
C PHE A 67 -15.70 -30.27 -2.14
N SER A 68 -16.29 -29.71 -1.07
CA SER A 68 -16.87 -30.48 0.03
C SER A 68 -18.38 -30.71 -0.09
N ILE A 69 -19.03 -30.12 -1.11
CA ILE A 69 -20.43 -30.35 -1.53
C ILE A 69 -20.41 -31.16 -2.82
#